data_AF-A0AA35QRL4-F1
#
_entry.id   AF-A0AA35QRL4-F1
#
_cell.length_a   1.000
_cell.length_b   1.000
_cell.length_c   1.000
_cell.angle_alpha   90.00
_cell.angle_beta   90.00
_cell.angle_gamma   90.00
#
_symmetry.space_group_name_H-M   'P 1'
#
loop_
_entity.id
_entity.type
_entity.pdbx_description
1 polymer ?
#
loop_
_entity_poly.entity_id
_entity_poly.type
_entity_poly.pdbx_seq_one_letter_code
_entity_poly.pdbx_strand_id
1 'polypeptide(L)'
;MKGTPHYKEEQCAPSLNLEKKQVLDLQASITSLQSMLEDLLVATIDGFLHLIHWDGMMNGRKAINLCTVPFSVDLHSSRGSYLGFEDVHIKDMEYCATLDGFAVVFNDGRVGFITPMSSGFTAE
;
A
#
# COMPACT_ATOMS: atom_id res chain seq x y z
N MET A 1 -60.56 39.80 10.54
CA MET A 1 -59.13 39.92 10.15
C MET A 1 -58.53 38.51 10.14
N LYS A 2 -58.10 38.03 8.97
CA LYS A 2 -57.48 36.69 8.81
C LYS A 2 -56.05 36.75 9.35
N GLY A 3 -55.76 35.98 10.40
CA GLY A 3 -54.41 35.83 10.94
C GLY A 3 -53.51 35.13 9.93
N THR A 4 -52.34 35.72 9.69
CA THR A 4 -51.26 35.12 8.90
C THR A 4 -50.78 33.84 9.58
N PRO A 5 -50.64 32.72 8.86
CA PRO A 5 -50.08 31.51 9.44
C PRO A 5 -48.60 31.75 9.73
N HIS A 6 -48.21 31.65 11.00
CA HIS A 6 -46.80 31.63 11.41
C HIS A 6 -46.16 30.37 10.83
N TYR A 7 -45.25 30.55 9.87
CA TYR A 7 -44.36 29.49 9.40
C TYR A 7 -43.41 29.16 10.56
N LYS A 8 -43.42 27.92 11.05
CA LYS A 8 -42.41 27.46 12.01
C LYS A 8 -41.09 27.36 11.25
N GLU A 9 -40.07 28.11 11.64
CA GLU A 9 -38.71 27.85 11.18
C GLU A 9 -38.40 26.38 11.45
N GLU A 10 -38.09 25.63 10.40
CA GLU A 10 -37.64 24.25 10.54
C GLU A 10 -36.36 24.26 11.37
N GLN A 11 -36.46 23.81 12.62
CA GLN A 11 -35.30 23.57 13.47
C GLN A 11 -34.50 22.43 12.86
N CYS A 12 -33.56 22.77 11.97
CA CYS A 12 -32.63 21.81 11.42
C CYS A 12 -31.64 21.42 12.52
N ALA A 13 -31.66 20.16 12.96
CA ALA A 13 -30.62 19.64 13.83
C ALA A 13 -29.27 19.73 13.11
N PRO A 14 -28.19 20.19 13.78
CA PRO A 14 -26.88 20.28 13.15
C PRO A 14 -26.41 18.89 12.69
N SER A 15 -25.74 18.83 11.53
CA SER A 15 -25.23 17.57 11.01
C SER A 15 -24.08 17.05 11.87
N LEU A 16 -24.16 15.77 12.25
CA LEU A 16 -23.09 15.06 12.92
C LEU A 16 -22.18 14.43 11.86
N ASN A 17 -20.91 14.86 11.81
CA ASN A 17 -19.88 14.23 11.00
C ASN A 17 -18.97 13.39 11.89
N LEU A 18 -18.87 12.09 11.60
CA LEU A 18 -17.97 11.16 12.28
C LEU A 18 -16.90 10.71 11.28
N GLU A 19 -15.63 10.76 11.70
CA GLU A 19 -14.49 10.30 10.92
C GLU A 19 -13.72 9.26 11.72
N LYS A 20 -13.46 8.08 11.15
CA LYS A 20 -12.56 7.09 11.74
C LYS A 20 -11.13 7.45 11.35
N LYS A 21 -10.26 7.64 12.34
CA LYS A 21 -8.82 7.81 12.13
C LYS A 21 -8.07 6.65 12.77
N GLN A 22 -7.12 6.10 12.04
CA GLN A 22 -6.21 5.09 12.54
C GLN A 22 -4.79 5.51 12.22
N VAL A 23 -3.92 5.41 13.23
CA VAL A 23 -2.49 5.70 13.10
C VAL A 23 -1.76 4.38 13.20
N LEU A 24 -0.95 4.07 12.20
CA LEU A 24 -0.10 2.89 12.17
C LEU A 24 1.36 3.33 12.34
N ASP A 25 2.06 2.72 13.29
CA ASP A 25 3.49 2.92 13.48
C ASP A 25 4.27 1.75 12.87
N LEU A 26 4.92 2.01 11.74
CA LEU A 26 5.69 1.02 10.99
C LEU A 26 7.09 0.78 11.56
N GLN A 27 7.51 1.50 12.61
CA GLN A 27 8.86 1.44 13.20
C GLN A 27 10.02 1.81 12.25
N ALA A 28 9.73 2.23 11.02
CA ALA A 28 10.71 2.61 10.00
C ALA A 28 10.18 3.75 9.12
N SER A 29 11.10 4.53 8.55
CA SER A 29 10.73 5.63 7.64
C SER A 29 10.14 5.11 6.34
N ILE A 30 9.04 5.71 5.91
CA ILE A 30 8.42 5.42 4.61
C ILE A 30 9.28 6.03 3.50
N THR A 31 9.51 5.24 2.46
CA THR A 31 10.35 5.60 1.31
C THR A 31 9.55 5.70 0.02
N SER A 32 8.52 4.86 -0.14
CA SER A 32 7.58 4.91 -1.26
C SER A 32 6.22 4.33 -0.86
N LEU A 33 5.16 4.75 -1.53
CA LEU A 33 3.76 4.38 -1.29
C LEU A 33 3.05 4.14 -2.62
N GLN A 34 2.23 3.10 -2.70
CA GLN A 34 1.37 2.87 -3.86
C GLN A 34 -0.04 2.47 -3.40
N SER A 35 -1.02 3.26 -3.83
CA SER A 35 -2.44 2.96 -3.60
C SER A 35 -2.92 1.87 -4.55
N MET A 36 -3.56 0.86 -3.99
CA MET A 36 -4.29 -0.20 -4.70
C MET A 36 -5.77 -0.14 -4.32
N LEU A 37 -6.60 -0.98 -4.95
CA LEU A 37 -8.05 -0.96 -4.74
C LEU A 37 -8.43 -1.22 -3.28
N GLU A 38 -7.85 -2.25 -2.67
CA GLU A 38 -8.17 -2.68 -1.29
C GLU A 38 -7.06 -2.33 -0.29
N ASP A 39 -5.86 -2.06 -0.81
CA ASP A 39 -4.63 -1.96 -0.03
C ASP A 39 -3.86 -0.67 -0.32
N LEU A 40 -3.05 -0.27 0.66
CA LEU A 40 -1.93 0.63 0.52
C LEU A 40 -0.65 -0.18 0.67
N LEU A 41 0.18 -0.17 -0.38
CA LEU A 41 1.49 -0.79 -0.37
C LEU A 41 2.51 0.24 0.11
N VAL A 42 3.31 -0.10 1.12
CA VAL A 42 4.25 0.84 1.76
C VAL A 42 5.65 0.22 1.82
N ALA A 43 6.62 0.90 1.20
CA ALA A 43 8.02 0.54 1.30
C ALA A 43 8.70 1.33 2.43
N THR A 44 9.52 0.66 3.23
CA THR A 44 10.25 1.26 4.35
C THR A 44 11.77 1.12 4.19
N ILE A 45 12.51 2.01 4.84
CA ILE A 45 13.97 2.13 4.72
C ILE A 45 14.74 0.89 5.18
N ASP A 46 14.13 0.06 6.04
CA ASP A 46 14.67 -1.20 6.54
C ASP A 46 14.43 -2.39 5.59
N GLY A 47 13.98 -2.12 4.36
CA GLY A 47 13.86 -3.12 3.30
C GLY A 47 12.59 -3.96 3.36
N PHE A 48 11.55 -3.48 4.05
CA PHE A 48 10.25 -4.13 4.10
C PHE A 48 9.21 -3.48 3.18
N LEU A 49 8.30 -4.31 2.69
CA LEU A 49 7.13 -3.91 1.91
C LEU A 49 5.87 -4.36 2.66
N HIS A 50 5.14 -3.40 3.19
CA HIS A 50 3.92 -3.60 3.96
C HIS A 50 2.70 -3.51 3.06
N LEU A 51 1.76 -4.42 3.22
CA LEU A 51 0.45 -4.35 2.62
C LEU A 51 -0.57 -4.04 3.72
N ILE A 52 -1.21 -2.87 3.63
CA ILE A 52 -2.12 -2.36 4.64
C ILE A 52 -3.49 -2.18 4.01
N HIS A 53 -4.52 -2.85 4.51
CA HIS A 53 -5.88 -2.58 4.06
C HIS A 53 -6.32 -1.17 4.42
N TRP A 54 -7.19 -0.58 3.59
CA TRP A 54 -7.74 0.75 3.84
C TRP A 54 -8.55 0.87 5.14
N ASP A 55 -9.01 -0.25 5.70
CA ASP A 55 -9.66 -0.28 7.03
C ASP A 55 -8.66 -0.25 8.20
N GLY A 56 -7.36 -0.27 7.89
CA GLY A 56 -6.19 -0.27 8.76
C GLY A 56 -5.79 -1.64 9.29
N MET A 57 -6.39 -2.72 8.77
CA MET A 57 -5.99 -4.08 9.07
C MET A 57 -4.75 -4.47 8.27
N MET A 58 -3.86 -5.24 8.91
CA MET A 58 -2.72 -5.87 8.25
C MET A 58 -2.90 -7.39 8.18
N ASN A 59 -4.14 -7.88 7.99
CA ASN A 59 -4.59 -9.25 7.68
C ASN A 59 -3.78 -10.48 8.18
N GLY A 60 -3.00 -10.36 9.25
CA GLY A 60 -1.93 -11.33 9.55
C GLY A 60 -0.82 -11.43 8.48
N ARG A 61 -0.83 -10.60 7.44
CA ARG A 61 0.21 -10.56 6.41
C ARG A 61 1.43 -9.86 6.98
N LYS A 62 2.46 -10.65 7.27
CA LYS A 62 3.77 -10.14 7.64
C LYS A 62 4.33 -9.31 6.48
N ALA A 63 4.94 -8.17 6.80
CA ALA A 63 5.64 -7.36 5.82
C ALA A 63 6.62 -8.23 5.02
N ILE A 64 6.69 -8.00 3.71
CA ILE A 64 7.58 -8.74 2.82
C ILE A 64 8.98 -8.17 3.00
N ASN A 65 9.94 -9.00 3.41
CA ASN A 65 11.35 -8.61 3.39
C ASN A 65 11.86 -8.70 1.94
N LEU A 66 12.28 -7.57 1.37
CA LEU A 66 12.76 -7.51 -0.01
C LEU A 66 13.96 -8.44 -0.29
N CYS A 67 14.80 -8.70 0.71
CA CYS A 67 15.92 -9.64 0.58
C CYS A 67 15.45 -11.09 0.35
N THR A 68 14.19 -11.41 0.68
CA THR A 68 13.60 -12.74 0.44
C THR A 68 12.91 -12.85 -0.92
N VAL A 69 12.78 -11.75 -1.66
CA VAL A 69 12.20 -11.75 -3.00
C VAL A 69 13.27 -12.19 -4.00
N PRO A 70 13.08 -13.30 -4.73
CA PRO A 70 14.03 -13.73 -5.75
C PRO A 70 13.86 -12.86 -7.00
N PHE A 71 14.95 -12.30 -7.51
CA PHE A 71 14.97 -11.60 -8.79
C PHE A 71 15.66 -12.46 -9.84
N SER A 72 14.99 -12.69 -10.96
CA SER A 72 15.62 -13.28 -12.15
C SER A 72 16.37 -12.19 -12.90
N VAL A 73 17.68 -12.39 -13.08
CA VAL A 73 18.56 -11.47 -13.80
C VAL A 73 18.57 -11.74 -15.30
N ASP A 74 18.09 -12.92 -15.71
CA ASP A 74 17.90 -13.34 -17.10
C ASP A 74 16.51 -13.98 -17.30
N LEU A 75 16.02 -13.97 -18.54
CA LEU A 75 14.73 -14.57 -18.94
C LEU A 75 14.75 -16.11 -18.96
N HIS A 76 15.90 -16.74 -18.73
CA HIS A 76 16.13 -18.17 -18.93
C HIS A 76 16.30 -18.97 -17.64
N SER A 77 16.62 -18.33 -16.51
CA SER A 77 16.75 -19.00 -15.22
C SER A 77 15.41 -19.08 -14.49
N SER A 78 15.00 -20.32 -14.15
CA SER A 78 13.93 -20.59 -13.18
C SER A 78 14.36 -20.31 -11.73
N ARG A 79 15.62 -19.91 -11.51
CA ARG A 79 16.22 -19.65 -10.21
C ARG A 79 16.62 -18.18 -10.14
N GLY A 80 15.75 -17.37 -9.55
CA GLY A 80 16.13 -16.00 -9.17
C GLY A 80 17.20 -16.02 -8.07
N SER A 81 18.05 -15.02 -8.06
CA SER A 81 18.95 -14.75 -6.93
C SER A 81 18.25 -13.83 -5.94
N TYR A 82 18.41 -14.09 -4.65
CA TYR A 82 18.05 -13.12 -3.63
C TYR A 82 18.90 -11.86 -3.78
N LEU A 83 18.40 -10.73 -3.30
CA LEU A 83 19.22 -9.54 -3.13
C LEU A 83 20.32 -9.89 -2.11
N GLY A 84 21.50 -10.28 -2.58
CA GLY A 84 22.68 -10.55 -1.75
C GLY A 84 23.31 -9.28 -1.16
N PHE A 85 22.49 -8.30 -0.79
CA PHE A 85 22.91 -6.95 -0.46
C PHE A 85 22.30 -6.56 0.89
N GLU A 86 23.16 -6.12 1.81
CA GLU A 86 22.72 -5.46 3.04
C GLU A 86 22.18 -4.06 2.69
N ASP A 87 21.20 -3.58 3.46
CA ASP A 87 20.67 -2.22 3.39
C ASP A 87 20.02 -1.77 2.06
N VAL A 88 19.40 -2.71 1.32
CA VAL A 88 18.61 -2.38 0.12
C VAL A 88 17.16 -2.10 0.47
N HIS A 89 16.65 -0.96 0.00
CA HIS A 89 15.24 -0.59 0.08
C HIS A 89 14.77 0.05 -1.23
N ILE A 90 13.45 0.04 -1.44
CA ILE A 90 12.81 0.71 -2.57
C ILE A 90 12.83 2.22 -2.31
N LYS A 91 13.32 3.01 -3.27
CA LYS A 91 13.20 4.47 -3.25
C LYS A 91 12.02 4.99 -4.04
N ASP A 92 11.63 4.28 -5.08
CA ASP A 92 10.48 4.64 -5.90
C ASP A 92 9.80 3.40 -6.46
N MET A 93 8.49 3.47 -6.64
CA MET A 93 7.67 2.34 -7.05
C MET A 93 6.45 2.81 -7.83
N GLU A 94 6.17 2.15 -8.94
CA GLU A 94 5.00 2.42 -9.78
C GLU A 94 4.32 1.12 -10.19
N TYR A 95 2.99 1.11 -10.13
CA TYR A 95 2.19 -0.02 -10.60
C TYR A 95 2.05 0.00 -12.12
N CYS A 96 2.47 -1.09 -12.76
CA CYS A 96 2.30 -1.33 -14.19
C CYS A 96 1.07 -2.20 -14.44
N ALA A 97 -0.04 -1.59 -14.85
CA ALA A 97 -1.29 -2.30 -15.12
C ALA A 97 -1.17 -3.35 -16.23
N THR A 98 -0.29 -3.14 -17.22
CA THR A 98 -0.12 -4.08 -18.35
C THR A 98 0.52 -5.40 -17.93
N LEU A 99 1.41 -5.34 -16.93
CA LEU A 99 2.17 -6.49 -16.45
C LEU A 99 1.70 -6.98 -15.07
N ASP A 100 0.68 -6.33 -14.50
CA ASP A 100 0.09 -6.62 -13.18
C ASP A 100 1.18 -6.76 -12.10
N GLY A 101 2.00 -5.72 -11.97
CA GLY A 101 3.14 -5.72 -11.05
C GLY A 101 3.74 -4.35 -10.85
N PHE A 102 4.83 -4.30 -10.09
CA PHE A 102 5.44 -3.05 -9.62
C PHE A 102 6.82 -2.88 -10.22
N ALA A 103 7.02 -1.80 -10.98
CA ALA A 103 8.35 -1.33 -11.33
C ALA A 103 8.94 -0.62 -10.10
N VAL A 104 10.15 -1.01 -9.70
CA VAL A 104 10.80 -0.49 -8.49
C VAL A 104 12.20 0.01 -8.80
N VAL A 105 12.58 1.10 -8.13
CA VAL A 105 13.94 1.64 -8.09
C VAL A 105 14.49 1.44 -6.69
N PHE A 106 15.62 0.76 -6.57
CA PHE A 106 16.31 0.56 -5.30
C PHE A 106 17.23 1.73 -4.96
N ASN A 107 17.58 1.89 -3.68
CA ASN A 107 18.45 2.95 -3.18
C ASN A 107 19.87 2.95 -3.76
N ASP A 108 20.31 1.84 -4.34
CA ASP A 108 21.61 1.71 -4.99
C ASP A 108 21.57 1.90 -6.52
N GLY A 109 20.42 2.35 -7.06
CA GLY A 109 20.24 2.68 -8.47
C GLY A 109 19.85 1.50 -9.35
N ARG A 110 19.72 0.29 -8.81
CA ARG A 110 19.17 -0.85 -9.56
C ARG A 110 17.67 -0.70 -9.73
N VAL A 111 17.14 -1.33 -10.78
CA VAL A 111 15.71 -1.41 -11.05
C VAL A 111 15.26 -2.85 -11.08
N GLY A 112 14.02 -3.08 -10.65
CA GLY A 112 13.41 -4.40 -10.65
C GLY A 112 11.94 -4.33 -11.04
N PHE A 113 11.37 -5.50 -11.35
CA PHE A 113 9.94 -5.66 -11.53
C PHE A 113 9.46 -6.75 -10.58
N ILE A 114 8.50 -6.41 -9.71
CA ILE A 114 7.93 -7.31 -8.70
C ILE A 114 6.51 -7.67 -9.14
N THR A 115 6.29 -8.91 -9.53
CA THR A 115 4.94 -9.45 -9.77
C THR A 115 4.42 -10.15 -8.52
N PRO A 116 3.17 -9.91 -8.09
CA PRO A 116 2.49 -10.82 -7.18
C PRO A 116 2.43 -12.21 -7.84
N MET A 117 2.93 -13.26 -7.19
CA MET A 117 2.75 -14.62 -7.73
C MET A 117 1.27 -15.00 -7.65
N SER A 118 0.81 -15.92 -8.51
CA SER A 118 -0.59 -16.26 -8.81
C SER A 118 -1.50 -16.72 -7.65
N SER A 119 -1.06 -16.65 -6.39
CA SER A 119 -1.97 -16.40 -5.28
C SER A 119 -1.96 -14.90 -5.09
N GLY A 120 -2.93 -14.20 -5.66
CA GLY A 120 -2.99 -12.74 -5.58
C GLY A 120 -2.80 -12.24 -4.15
N PHE A 121 -2.76 -10.93 -3.97
CA PHE A 121 -3.02 -10.35 -2.66
C PHE A 121 -4.47 -10.63 -2.15
N THR A 122 -5.07 -11.77 -2.51
CA THR A 122 -6.38 -12.28 -2.11
C THR A 122 -6.23 -13.29 -0.97
N ALA A 123 -6.94 -13.04 0.12
CA ALA A 123 -7.04 -13.93 1.26
C ALA A 123 -7.87 -15.19 0.90
N GLU A 124 -7.50 -16.32 1.48
CA GLU A 124 -8.52 -17.13 2.18
C GLU A 124 -8.63 -16.59 3.61
#